data_AF-A0A015JHD4-F1
#
_entry.id   AF-A0A015JHD4-F1
#
_cell.length_a   1.000
_cell.length_b   1.000
_cell.length_c   1.000
_cell.angle_alpha   90.00
_cell.angle_beta   90.00
_cell.angle_gamma   90.00
#
_symmetry.space_group_name_H-M   'P 1'
#
loop_
_entity.id
_entity.type
_entity.pdbx_description
1 polymer ?
#
loop_
_entity_poly.entity_id
_entity_poly.type
_entity_poly.pdbx_seq_one_letter_code
_entity_poly.pdbx_strand_id
1 'polypeptide(L)'
;MIYLNYLEPLINQVNHGPFTDSEKNYIYEWVSRQNDCDVIRWELLQYEIQKEYGKFRLRNNLKYQWNCTRRQISRQHILSTLNEVDERTPQSNLTVC
;
A
#
# COMPACT_ATOMS: atom_id res chain seq x y z
N MET A 1 -30.14 17.67 7.99
CA MET A 1 -29.55 16.31 8.02
C MET A 1 -29.54 15.72 6.62
N ILE A 2 -28.57 16.10 5.77
CA ILE A 2 -28.53 15.72 4.34
C ILE A 2 -27.49 14.60 4.07
N TYR A 3 -26.60 14.34 5.04
CA TYR A 3 -25.46 13.42 4.88
C TYR A 3 -25.84 11.94 4.76
N LEU A 4 -26.97 11.50 5.33
CA LEU A 4 -27.37 10.09 5.34
C LEU A 4 -27.90 9.61 3.97
N ASN A 5 -28.67 10.45 3.27
CA ASN A 5 -29.29 10.09 1.98
C ASN A 5 -28.27 9.89 0.84
N TYR A 6 -27.07 10.47 0.95
CA TYR A 6 -26.00 10.30 -0.06
C TYR A 6 -25.17 9.02 0.15
N LEU A 7 -25.19 8.43 1.35
CA LEU A 7 -24.36 7.27 1.69
C LEU A 7 -25.02 5.94 1.33
N GLU A 8 -26.35 5.83 1.39
CA GLU A 8 -27.08 4.60 1.05
C GLU A 8 -26.82 4.08 -0.38
N PRO A 9 -26.78 4.92 -1.44
CA PRO A 9 -26.42 4.45 -2.77
C PRO A 9 -24.96 3.96 -2.87
N LEU A 10 -24.05 4.58 -2.10
CA LEU A 10 -22.61 4.28 -2.16
C LEU A 10 -22.24 2.98 -1.44
N ILE A 11 -22.95 2.62 -0.36
CA ILE A 11 -22.74 1.35 0.35
C ILE A 11 -23.02 0.16 -0.57
N ASN A 12 -24.09 0.23 -1.38
CA ASN A 12 -24.42 -0.81 -2.35
C ASN A 12 -23.46 -0.83 -3.56
N GLN A 13 -22.66 0.21 -3.77
CA GLN A 13 -21.65 0.30 -4.84
C GLN A 13 -20.25 -0.13 -4.36
N VAL A 14 -20.09 -0.50 -3.08
CA VAL A 14 -18.81 -0.94 -2.54
C VAL A 14 -18.35 -2.18 -3.29
N ASN A 15 -17.17 -2.08 -3.89
CA ASN A 15 -16.52 -3.19 -4.52
C ASN A 15 -15.78 -4.02 -3.46
N HIS A 16 -16.37 -5.17 -3.10
CA HIS A 16 -15.83 -6.11 -2.12
C HIS A 16 -14.79 -7.09 -2.69
N GLY A 17 -14.63 -7.14 -4.02
CA GLY A 17 -13.63 -7.98 -4.66
C GLY A 17 -12.19 -7.61 -4.24
N PRO A 18 -11.20 -8.47 -4.49
CA PRO A 18 -9.81 -8.16 -4.18
C PRO A 18 -9.32 -6.92 -4.95
N PHE A 19 -8.27 -6.27 -4.45
CA PHE A 19 -7.54 -5.26 -5.20
C PHE A 19 -6.71 -5.94 -6.29
N THR A 20 -6.80 -5.44 -7.52
CA THR A 20 -5.86 -5.84 -8.58
C THR A 20 -4.49 -5.24 -8.30
N ASP A 21 -3.44 -5.82 -8.88
CA ASP A 21 -2.07 -5.30 -8.68
C ASP A 21 -1.91 -3.88 -9.21
N SER A 22 -2.62 -3.52 -10.29
CA SER A 22 -2.70 -2.13 -10.77
C SER A 22 -3.30 -1.19 -9.73
N GLU A 23 -4.41 -1.57 -9.08
CA GLU A 23 -5.02 -0.76 -8.02
C GLU A 23 -4.06 -0.60 -6.82
N LYS A 24 -3.36 -1.68 -6.42
CA LYS A 24 -2.39 -1.65 -5.33
C LYS A 24 -1.21 -0.71 -5.65
N ASN A 25 -0.68 -0.81 -6.87
CA ASN A 25 0.42 0.04 -7.32
C ASN A 25 -0.01 1.51 -7.38
N TYR A 26 -1.20 1.79 -7.90
CA TYR A 26 -1.76 3.14 -7.93
C TYR A 26 -1.87 3.75 -6.53
N ILE A 27 -2.41 3.01 -5.55
CA ILE A 27 -2.49 3.47 -4.15
C ILE A 27 -1.11 3.82 -3.62
N TYR A 28 -0.13 2.94 -3.83
CA TYR A 28 1.23 3.14 -3.33
C TYR A 28 1.88 4.40 -3.94
N GLU A 29 1.84 4.51 -5.26
CA GLU A 29 2.37 5.65 -6.00
C GLU A 29 1.69 6.96 -5.61
N TRP A 30 0.37 6.96 -5.55
CA TRP A 30 -0.41 8.15 -5.22
C TRP A 30 -0.07 8.66 -3.82
N VAL A 31 -0.01 7.77 -2.82
CA VAL A 31 0.31 8.14 -1.44
C VAL A 31 1.78 8.56 -1.30
N SER A 32 2.70 7.89 -1.99
CA SER A 32 4.13 8.22 -1.95
C SER A 32 4.44 9.60 -2.53
N ARG A 33 3.60 10.10 -3.46
CA ARG A 33 3.70 11.47 -4.00
C ARG A 33 3.19 12.54 -3.05
N GLN A 34 2.46 12.19 -1.99
CA GLN A 34 1.98 13.13 -0.98
C GLN A 34 3.04 13.49 0.08
N ASN A 35 4.33 13.36 -0.26
CA ASN A 35 5.48 13.38 0.66
C ASN A 35 5.62 14.66 1.52
N ASP A 36 4.86 15.71 1.20
CA ASP A 36 4.84 17.00 1.90
C ASP A 36 3.59 17.23 2.77
N CYS A 37 2.66 16.28 2.82
CA CYS A 37 1.43 16.39 3.63
C CYS A 37 1.49 15.48 4.86
N ASP A 38 1.45 16.07 6.06
CA ASP A 38 1.32 15.34 7.32
C ASP A 38 0.05 14.47 7.39
N VAL A 39 -0.94 14.75 6.54
CA VAL A 39 -2.23 14.08 6.50
C VAL A 39 -2.55 13.58 5.11
N ILE A 40 -2.59 12.26 4.95
CA ILE A 40 -3.06 11.61 3.71
C ILE A 40 -4.57 11.85 3.56
N ARG A 41 -4.96 12.53 2.48
CA ARG A 41 -6.36 12.81 2.11
C ARG A 41 -7.03 11.59 1.48
N TRP A 42 -7.43 10.63 2.31
CA TRP A 42 -8.02 9.35 1.86
C TRP A 42 -9.32 9.53 1.05
N GLU A 43 -10.09 10.57 1.32
CA GLU A 43 -11.30 10.93 0.56
C GLU A 43 -10.96 11.25 -0.90
N LEU A 44 -9.84 11.95 -1.12
CA LEU A 44 -9.38 12.29 -2.46
C LEU A 44 -8.89 11.04 -3.20
N LEU A 45 -8.08 10.21 -2.54
CA LEU A 45 -7.64 8.93 -3.14
C LEU A 45 -8.83 8.01 -3.47
N GLN A 46 -9.86 7.97 -2.62
CA GLN A 46 -11.08 7.22 -2.88
C GLN A 46 -11.77 7.69 -4.16
N TYR A 47 -11.88 9.00 -4.36
CA TYR A 47 -12.43 9.58 -5.58
C TYR A 47 -11.58 9.24 -6.82
N GLU A 48 -10.26 9.41 -6.73
CA GLU A 48 -9.35 9.12 -7.85
C GLU A 48 -9.40 7.63 -8.26
N ILE A 49 -9.47 6.70 -7.31
CA ILE A 49 -9.61 5.27 -7.62
C ILE A 49 -10.95 4.95 -8.28
N GLN A 50 -12.03 5.58 -7.82
CA GLN A 50 -13.33 5.38 -8.44
C GLN A 50 -13.33 5.91 -9.89
N LYS A 51 -12.68 7.06 -10.13
CA LYS A 51 -12.54 7.66 -11.46
C LYS A 51 -11.68 6.79 -12.38
N GLU A 52 -10.54 6.30 -11.91
CA GLU A 52 -9.58 5.53 -12.71
C GLU A 52 -10.06 4.10 -12.99
N TYR A 53 -10.64 3.43 -11.98
CA TYR A 53 -10.97 2.00 -12.05
C TYR A 53 -12.46 1.70 -12.09
N GLY A 54 -13.33 2.70 -11.96
CA GLY A 54 -14.78 2.52 -11.87
C GLY A 54 -15.24 1.82 -10.59
N LYS A 55 -14.35 1.63 -9.61
CA LYS A 55 -14.62 0.86 -8.39
C LYS A 55 -14.66 1.76 -7.16
N PHE A 56 -15.78 1.76 -6.46
CA PHE A 56 -15.86 2.41 -5.16
C PHE A 56 -15.19 1.53 -4.10
N ARG A 57 -14.03 1.97 -3.61
CA ARG A 57 -13.25 1.31 -2.55
C ARG A 57 -13.40 2.09 -1.25
N LEU A 58 -13.69 1.42 -0.14
CA LEU A 58 -13.78 2.06 1.17
C LEU A 58 -12.43 2.64 1.61
N ARG A 59 -12.46 3.81 2.26
CA ARG A 59 -11.27 4.47 2.83
C ARG A 59 -10.43 3.53 3.71
N ASN A 60 -11.08 2.68 4.52
CA ASN A 60 -10.38 1.72 5.37
C ASN A 60 -9.63 0.65 4.56
N ASN A 61 -10.18 0.22 3.42
CA ASN A 61 -9.51 -0.73 2.53
C ASN A 61 -8.27 -0.11 1.89
N LEU A 62 -8.34 1.18 1.51
CA LEU A 62 -7.19 1.92 0.99
C LEU A 62 -6.07 2.05 2.02
N LYS A 63 -6.44 2.42 3.27
CA LYS A 63 -5.51 2.47 4.42
C LYS A 63 -4.87 1.12 4.69
N TYR A 64 -5.67 0.06 4.65
CA TYR A 64 -5.18 -1.30 4.84
C TYR A 64 -4.17 -1.67 3.74
N GLN A 65 -4.52 -1.42 2.47
CA GLN A 65 -3.67 -1.75 1.34
C GLN A 65 -2.33 -1.02 1.39
N TRP A 66 -2.34 0.29 1.67
CA TRP A 66 -1.12 1.07 1.89
C TRP A 66 -0.24 0.49 3.00
N ASN A 67 -0.82 0.18 4.16
CA ASN A 67 -0.07 -0.38 5.28
C ASN A 67 0.52 -1.75 4.95
N CYS A 68 -0.21 -2.60 4.24
CA CYS A 68 0.28 -3.90 3.79
C CYS A 68 1.47 -3.75 2.84
N THR A 69 1.35 -2.90 1.81
CA THR A 69 2.44 -2.65 0.84
C THR A 69 3.67 -2.09 1.54
N ARG A 70 3.50 -1.09 2.42
CA ARG A 70 4.62 -0.48 3.17
C ARG A 70 5.35 -1.49 4.05
N ARG A 71 4.62 -2.37 4.76
CA ARG A 71 5.23 -3.44 5.56
C ARG A 71 5.95 -4.47 4.68
N GLN A 72 5.41 -4.78 3.51
CA GLN A 72 6.04 -5.71 2.58
C GLN A 72 7.38 -5.16 2.08
N ILE A 73 7.43 -3.90 1.67
CA ILE A 73 8.66 -3.23 1.23
C ILE A 73 9.68 -3.16 2.38
N SER A 74 9.25 -2.79 3.59
CA SER A 74 10.13 -2.77 4.76
C SER A 74 10.74 -4.14 5.06
N ARG A 75 9.95 -5.22 5.00
CA ARG A 75 10.46 -6.58 5.17
C ARG A 75 11.43 -6.98 4.06
N GLN A 76 11.14 -6.61 2.81
CA GLN A 76 12.01 -6.90 1.68
C GLN A 76 13.36 -6.20 1.84
N HIS A 77 13.35 -4.93 2.27
CA HIS A 77 14.59 -4.18 2.54
C HIS A 77 15.43 -4.86 3.63
N ILE A 78 14.81 -5.27 4.75
CA ILE A 78 15.52 -5.98 5.82
C ILE A 78 16.15 -7.28 5.30
N LEU A 79 15.41 -8.06 4.51
CA LEU A 79 15.92 -9.31 3.94
C LEU A 79 17.09 -9.06 2.97
N SER A 80 16.98 -8.05 2.11
CA SER A 80 18.08 -7.64 1.22
C SER A 80 19.33 -7.25 2.00
N THR A 81 19.19 -6.45 3.06
CA THR A 81 20.33 -6.06 3.91
C THR A 81 21.00 -7.26 4.59
N LEU A 82 20.22 -8.25 5.05
CA LEU A 82 20.77 -9.46 5.68
C LEU A 82 21.57 -10.31 4.68
N ASN A 83 21.08 -10.47 3.45
CA ASN A 83 21.77 -11.22 2.41
C ASN A 83 23.09 -10.55 2.00
N GLU A 84 23.13 -9.22 1.94
CA GLU A 84 24.38 -8.48 1.64
C GLU A 84 25.43 -8.61 2.74
N VAL A 85 25.03 -8.81 4.00
CA VAL A 85 25.96 -9.00 5.13
C VAL A 85 26.60 -10.38 5.07
N ASP A 86 25.82 -11.42 4.72
CA ASP A 86 26.33 -12.79 4.58
C ASP A 86 27.38 -12.90 3.45
N GLU A 87 27.11 -12.26 2.31
CA GLU A 87 28.01 -12.27 1.14
C GLU A 87 29.32 -11.49 1.37
N ARG A 88 29.33 -10.55 2.33
CA ARG A 88 30.51 -9.72 2.65
C ARG A 88 31.42 -10.32 3.73
N THR A 89 31.06 -11.47 4.30
CA THR A 89 31.92 -12.19 5.25
C THR A 89 33.08 -12.85 4.50
N PRO A 90 34.35 -12.46 4.72
CA PRO A 90 35.46 -13.20 4.14
C PRO A 90 35.43 -14.60 4.74
N GLN A 91 35.51 -15.64 3.90
CA GLN A 91 35.79 -17.01 4.33
C GLN A 91 37.21 -17.06 4.93
N SER A 92 37.39 -16.51 6.13
CA SER A 92 38.64 -16.63 6.87
C SER A 92 38.65 -17.99 7.57
N ASN A 93 39.36 -18.91 6.92
CA ASN A 93 40.23 -19.92 7.54
C ASN A 93 39.56 -21.14 8.18
N LEU A 94 39.46 -22.22 7.41
CA LEU A 94 39.50 -23.59 7.92
C LEU A 94 40.71 -24.31 7.29
N THR A 95 41.91 -23.90 7.68
CA THR A 95 43.09 -24.78 7.68
C THR A 95 43.23 -25.30 9.11
N VAL A 96 42.67 -26.48 9.34
CA VAL A 96 42.99 -27.30 10.52
C VAL A 96 44.24 -28.10 10.17
N CYS A 97 45.23 -28.01 11.04
CA CYS A 97 46.51 -28.71 10.99
C CYS A 97 46.38 -30.24 10.92
#